data_AF-A0A094BJT2-F1
#
_entry.id   AF-A0A094BJT2-F1
#
_cell.length_a   1.000
_cell.length_b   1.000
_cell.length_c   1.000
_cell.angle_alpha   90.00
_cell.angle_beta   90.00
_cell.angle_gamma   90.00
#
_symmetry.space_group_name_H-M   'P 1'
#
loop_
_entity.id
_entity.type
_entity.pdbx_description
1 polymer ?
#
loop_
_entity_poly.entity_id
_entity_poly.type
_entity_poly.pdbx_seq_one_letter_code
_entity_poly.pdbx_strand_id
1 'polypeptide(L)'
;MVYSLIDESHTEGIWSKTIKNKTALHESLMRSALKALETKRLISDMKSVEHPTRKMYIKSTLRPSEKATGGAWYTDNELDEAFIEGLTGVLYKYIEARSFYRSTSRRPLKRIAGRPTPKPAAGSETITLLPLPPTYRGYPSLAELTLFIESSPITSTTLSADDISALLDVLIYDRRIEQVVAGPEGVAFKAVRRAIVGDESVERGNGVTEAPCGRCPVFELCEEGGP
;
A
#
# COMPACT_ATOMS: atom_id res chain seq x y z
N MET A 1 41.51 -4.52 -7.35
CA MET A 1 41.03 -5.75 -6.70
C MET A 1 39.79 -5.51 -5.85
N VAL A 2 39.85 -4.77 -4.73
CA VAL A 2 38.62 -4.48 -3.94
C VAL A 2 37.66 -3.55 -4.68
N TYR A 3 38.17 -2.47 -5.30
CA TYR A 3 37.35 -1.52 -6.06
C TYR A 3 36.64 -2.15 -7.27
N SER A 4 37.34 -3.04 -8.00
CA SER A 4 36.78 -3.76 -9.15
C SER A 4 35.60 -4.67 -8.76
N LEU A 5 35.66 -5.34 -7.60
CA LEU A 5 34.55 -6.14 -7.09
C LEU A 5 33.31 -5.31 -6.72
N ILE A 6 33.52 -4.04 -6.35
CA ILE A 6 32.42 -3.11 -6.04
C ILE A 6 31.84 -2.55 -7.34
N ASP A 7 32.69 -2.27 -8.34
CA ASP A 7 32.25 -1.83 -9.66
C ASP A 7 31.39 -2.88 -10.36
N GLU A 8 31.73 -4.17 -10.22
CA GLU A 8 30.93 -5.31 -10.69
C GLU A 8 29.55 -5.43 -10.01
N SER A 9 29.39 -4.90 -8.79
CA SER A 9 28.12 -4.97 -8.05
C SER A 9 27.12 -3.86 -8.40
N HIS A 10 27.51 -2.93 -9.27
CA HIS A 10 26.67 -1.86 -9.83
C HIS A 10 25.71 -1.20 -8.81
N THR A 11 24.40 -1.39 -8.99
CA THR A 11 23.32 -0.69 -8.27
C THR A 11 22.78 -1.42 -7.04
N GLU A 12 23.11 -2.70 -6.87
CA GLU A 12 22.70 -3.50 -5.70
C GLU A 12 23.69 -3.37 -4.53
N GLY A 13 24.92 -2.94 -4.85
CA GLY A 13 26.00 -2.83 -3.88
C GLY A 13 26.51 -4.20 -3.41
N ILE A 14 27.55 -4.18 -2.58
CA ILE A 14 28.20 -5.41 -2.12
C ILE A 14 28.39 -5.44 -0.61
N TRP A 15 28.16 -6.61 -0.02
CA TRP A 15 28.33 -6.84 1.41
C TRP A 15 29.81 -6.95 1.79
N SER A 16 30.20 -6.30 2.88
CA SER A 16 31.55 -6.38 3.47
C SER A 16 32.08 -7.81 3.66
N LYS A 17 31.22 -8.77 4.07
CA LYS A 17 31.64 -10.18 4.22
C LYS A 17 31.85 -10.87 2.87
N THR A 18 31.08 -10.51 1.85
CA THR A 18 31.28 -11.01 0.48
C THR A 18 32.62 -10.53 -0.09
N ILE A 19 33.01 -9.28 0.20
CA ILE A 19 34.35 -8.77 -0.17
C ILE A 19 35.44 -9.58 0.53
N LYS A 20 35.30 -9.85 1.84
CA LYS A 20 36.25 -10.67 2.61
C LYS A 20 36.40 -12.06 2.00
N ASN A 21 35.28 -12.71 1.68
CA ASN A 21 35.27 -14.06 1.13
C ASN A 21 35.90 -14.11 -0.28
N LYS A 22 35.60 -13.14 -1.15
CA LYS A 22 36.14 -13.11 -2.52
C LYS A 22 37.63 -12.75 -2.57
N THR A 23 38.09 -11.89 -1.67
CA THR A 23 39.47 -11.41 -1.68
C THR A 23 40.42 -12.22 -0.81
N ALA A 24 39.89 -13.08 0.07
CA ALA A 24 40.64 -13.85 1.07
C ALA A 24 41.63 -12.99 1.89
N LEU A 25 41.37 -11.68 2.02
CA LEU A 25 42.21 -10.74 2.74
C LEU A 25 41.94 -10.81 4.24
N HIS A 26 42.99 -10.54 5.04
CA HIS A 26 42.83 -10.33 6.47
C HIS A 26 41.95 -9.09 6.74
N GLU A 27 41.13 -9.19 7.78
CA GLU A 27 40.06 -8.21 8.04
C GLU A 27 40.58 -6.78 8.30
N SER A 28 41.75 -6.65 8.93
CA SER A 28 42.38 -5.34 9.17
C SER A 28 42.76 -4.62 7.87
N LEU A 29 43.34 -5.36 6.90
CA LEU A 29 43.73 -4.83 5.60
C LEU A 29 42.52 -4.45 4.77
N MET A 30 41.46 -5.27 4.80
CA MET A 30 40.20 -4.96 4.13
C MET A 30 39.57 -3.66 4.67
N ARG A 31 39.50 -3.50 6.01
CA ARG A 31 38.96 -2.30 6.65
C ARG A 31 39.78 -1.05 6.31
N SER A 32 41.11 -1.17 6.29
CA SER A 32 42.01 -0.07 5.89
C SER A 32 41.80 0.33 4.41
N ALA A 33 41.69 -0.64 3.51
CA ALA A 33 41.44 -0.40 2.09
C ALA A 33 40.08 0.27 1.85
N LEU A 34 39.01 -0.19 2.52
CA LEU A 34 37.68 0.44 2.44
C LEU A 34 37.72 1.89 2.91
N LYS A 35 38.36 2.17 4.05
CA LYS A 35 38.51 3.53 4.57
C LYS A 35 39.33 4.45 3.64
N ALA A 36 40.37 3.90 3.00
CA ALA A 36 41.16 4.66 2.01
C ALA A 36 40.34 4.99 0.75
N LEU A 37 39.46 4.08 0.31
CA LEU A 37 38.59 4.31 -0.85
C LEU A 37 37.42 5.25 -0.53
N GLU A 38 36.89 5.19 0.69
CA GLU A 38 35.89 6.13 1.24
C GLU A 38 36.46 7.54 1.35
N THR A 39 37.69 7.67 1.86
CA THR A 39 38.40 8.97 1.97
C THR A 39 38.62 9.60 0.59
N LYS A 40 38.82 8.78 -0.44
CA LYS A 40 38.94 9.21 -1.85
C LYS A 40 37.58 9.46 -2.53
N ARG A 41 36.46 9.26 -1.82
CA ARG A 41 35.08 9.37 -2.34
C ARG A 41 34.81 8.50 -3.57
N LEU A 42 35.44 7.33 -3.65
CA LEU A 42 35.17 6.34 -4.71
C LEU A 42 34.03 5.38 -4.34
N ILE A 43 33.78 5.22 -3.04
CA ILE A 43 32.79 4.34 -2.46
C ILE A 43 31.97 5.14 -1.44
N SER A 44 30.68 4.87 -1.36
CA SER A 44 29.79 5.28 -0.28
C SER A 44 29.32 4.05 0.50
N ASP A 45 29.08 4.20 1.80
CA ASP A 45 28.27 3.25 2.53
C ASP A 45 26.80 3.37 2.09
N MET A 46 26.11 2.23 2.03
CA MET A 46 24.67 2.19 1.80
C MET A 46 24.03 1.24 2.81
N LYS A 47 22.80 1.55 3.19
CA LYS A 47 21.92 0.63 3.90
C LYS A 47 20.99 0.01 2.87
N SER A 48 20.67 -1.27 3.06
CA SER A 48 19.73 -2.00 2.21
C SER A 48 18.49 -2.32 3.03
N VAL A 49 17.31 -2.12 2.44
CA VAL A 49 16.02 -2.42 3.06
C VAL A 49 15.83 -3.92 3.25
N GLU A 50 16.25 -4.76 2.29
CA GLU A 50 16.18 -6.22 2.41
C GLU A 50 17.05 -6.76 3.55
N HIS A 51 18.18 -6.10 3.79
CA HIS A 51 19.21 -6.55 4.72
C HIS A 51 19.74 -5.41 5.60
N PRO A 52 18.93 -4.89 6.55
CA PRO A 52 19.23 -3.68 7.31
C PRO A 52 20.44 -3.83 8.23
N THR A 53 20.77 -5.05 8.64
CA THR A 53 21.93 -5.34 9.51
C THR A 53 23.25 -5.48 8.75
N ARG A 54 23.23 -5.55 7.41
CA ARG A 54 24.42 -5.76 6.58
C ARG A 54 25.05 -4.42 6.20
N LYS A 55 26.35 -4.29 6.43
CA LYS A 55 27.15 -3.16 5.92
C LYS A 55 27.45 -3.36 4.44
N MET A 56 26.73 -2.62 3.61
CA MET A 56 26.84 -2.64 2.15
C MET A 56 27.63 -1.43 1.66
N TYR A 57 28.35 -1.61 0.55
CA TYR A 57 29.12 -0.56 -0.10
C TYR A 57 28.72 -0.45 -1.57
N ILE A 58 28.62 0.78 -2.05
CA ILE A 58 28.32 1.11 -3.45
C ILE A 58 29.32 2.11 -3.99
N LYS A 59 29.53 2.12 -5.30
CA LYS A 59 30.31 3.16 -5.96
C LYS A 59 29.64 4.52 -5.76
N SER A 60 30.40 5.52 -5.36
CA SER A 60 29.87 6.87 -5.03
C SER A 60 29.18 7.57 -6.20
N THR A 61 29.51 7.21 -7.43
CA THR A 61 28.90 7.77 -8.65
C THR A 61 27.56 7.13 -8.99
N LEU A 62 27.23 5.97 -8.41
CA LEU A 62 26.01 5.23 -8.71
C LEU A 62 24.96 5.49 -7.63
N ARG A 63 23.72 5.71 -8.07
CA ARG A 63 22.57 5.67 -7.17
C ARG A 63 22.20 4.20 -6.88
N PRO A 64 21.86 3.87 -5.62
CA PRO A 64 21.27 2.59 -5.29
C PRO A 64 20.03 2.30 -6.14
N SER A 65 19.79 1.02 -6.41
CA SER A 65 18.55 0.56 -7.06
C SER A 65 17.34 0.72 -6.12
N GLU A 66 16.16 0.89 -6.69
CA GLU A 66 14.89 0.96 -5.95
C GLU A 66 14.65 -0.29 -5.09
N LYS A 67 15.07 -1.47 -5.57
CA LYS A 67 15.00 -2.72 -4.77
C LYS A 67 15.83 -2.64 -3.49
N ALA A 68 17.01 -2.03 -3.58
CA ALA A 68 17.90 -1.91 -2.43
C ALA A 68 17.45 -0.81 -1.45
N THR A 69 16.84 0.27 -1.96
CA THR A 69 16.42 1.45 -1.17
C THR A 69 14.93 1.41 -0.77
N GLY A 70 14.14 0.49 -1.32
CA GLY A 70 12.71 0.37 -1.06
C GLY A 70 11.81 1.28 -1.92
N GLY A 71 12.38 2.09 -2.81
CA GLY A 71 11.65 2.98 -3.71
C GLY A 71 11.04 4.21 -3.01
N ALA A 72 9.97 4.76 -3.59
CA ALA A 72 9.33 6.00 -3.12
C ALA A 72 8.57 5.87 -1.78
N TRP A 73 8.44 4.65 -1.26
CA TRP A 73 7.68 4.33 -0.04
C TRP A 73 8.51 4.36 1.25
N TYR A 74 9.82 4.57 1.13
CA TYR A 74 10.75 4.54 2.26
C TYR A 74 11.38 5.90 2.50
N THR A 75 11.32 6.36 3.75
CA THR A 75 12.01 7.55 4.24
C THR A 75 12.98 7.09 5.33
N ASP A 76 14.27 7.45 5.22
CA ASP A 76 15.29 7.10 6.21
C ASP A 76 15.46 5.59 6.55
N ASN A 77 15.12 4.71 5.58
CA ASN A 77 15.08 3.23 5.71
C ASN A 77 13.90 2.68 6.52
N GLU A 78 12.90 3.50 6.82
CA GLU A 78 11.63 3.07 7.40
C GLU A 78 10.52 3.23 6.36
N LEU A 79 9.54 2.32 6.39
CA LEU A 79 8.37 2.38 5.52
C LEU A 79 7.48 3.53 6.01
N ASP A 80 7.15 4.47 5.12
CA ASP A 80 6.27 5.59 5.46
C ASP A 80 4.79 5.16 5.32
N GLU A 81 4.32 4.42 6.33
CA GLU A 81 2.94 3.93 6.38
C GLU A 81 1.93 5.09 6.35
N ALA A 82 2.22 6.19 7.04
CA ALA A 82 1.34 7.36 7.08
C ALA A 82 1.16 8.00 5.70
N PHE A 83 2.25 8.08 4.92
CA PHE A 83 2.19 8.53 3.54
C PHE A 83 1.38 7.59 2.65
N ILE A 84 1.61 6.28 2.76
CA ILE A 84 0.88 5.25 2.00
C ILE A 84 -0.62 5.32 2.29
N GLU A 85 -1.02 5.36 3.57
CA GLU A 85 -2.41 5.46 3.99
C GLU A 85 -3.06 6.77 3.52
N GLY A 86 -2.33 7.89 3.64
CA GLY A 86 -2.79 9.20 3.18
C GLY A 86 -3.07 9.21 1.68
N LEU A 87 -2.13 8.72 0.87
CA LEU A 87 -2.24 8.66 -0.58
C LEU A 87 -3.36 7.70 -1.02
N THR A 88 -3.43 6.53 -0.40
CA THR A 88 -4.48 5.52 -0.62
C THR A 88 -5.86 6.10 -0.29
N GLY A 89 -5.98 6.86 0.81
CA GLY A 89 -7.22 7.53 1.19
C GLY A 89 -7.64 8.62 0.21
N VAL A 90 -6.70 9.40 -0.33
CA VAL A 90 -6.96 10.41 -1.37
C VAL A 90 -7.43 9.76 -2.67
N LEU A 91 -6.73 8.72 -3.13
CA LEU A 91 -7.12 7.94 -4.30
C LEU A 91 -8.53 7.36 -4.14
N TYR A 92 -8.80 6.72 -3.01
CA TYR A 92 -10.12 6.17 -2.71
C TYR A 92 -11.22 7.23 -2.75
N LYS A 93 -11.01 8.40 -2.11
CA LYS A 93 -11.99 9.50 -2.13
C LYS A 93 -12.26 10.01 -3.54
N TYR A 94 -11.22 10.11 -4.36
CA TYR A 94 -11.35 10.56 -5.75
C TYR A 94 -12.16 9.58 -6.59
N ILE A 95 -11.95 8.27 -6.41
CA ILE A 95 -12.72 7.21 -7.07
C ILE A 95 -14.17 7.18 -6.56
N GLU A 96 -14.38 7.25 -5.25
CA GLU A 96 -15.70 7.24 -4.61
C GLU A 96 -16.59 8.39 -5.13
N ALA A 97 -16.02 9.59 -5.26
CA ALA A 97 -16.73 10.77 -5.74
C ALA A 97 -17.27 10.62 -7.17
N ARG A 98 -16.63 9.81 -8.02
CA ARG A 98 -17.04 9.54 -9.42
C ARG A 98 -17.84 8.25 -9.58
N SER A 99 -17.93 7.43 -8.55
CA SER A 99 -18.52 6.09 -8.65
C SER A 99 -20.02 6.03 -8.40
N PHE A 100 -20.57 7.04 -7.71
CA PHE A 100 -21.98 7.04 -7.29
C PHE A 100 -22.71 8.32 -7.66
N TYR A 101 -23.99 8.17 -8.00
CA TYR A 101 -24.88 9.32 -8.09
C TYR A 101 -25.30 9.74 -6.67
N ARG A 102 -24.91 10.95 -6.28
CA ARG A 102 -25.26 11.53 -4.98
C ARG A 102 -26.69 12.08 -5.05
N SER A 103 -27.66 11.32 -4.57
CA SER A 103 -29.03 11.82 -4.41
C SER A 103 -29.22 12.43 -3.03
N THR A 104 -29.62 13.70 -3.01
CA THR A 104 -30.01 14.44 -1.80
C THR A 104 -31.46 14.16 -1.38
N SER A 105 -32.09 13.13 -1.96
CA SER A 105 -33.50 12.84 -1.70
C SER A 105 -33.72 12.46 -0.23
N ARG A 106 -34.41 13.34 0.50
CA ARG A 106 -34.95 13.11 1.85
C ARG A 106 -36.10 12.11 1.79
N ARG A 107 -35.86 10.87 1.38
CA ARG A 107 -36.86 9.80 1.53
C ARG A 107 -36.42 8.91 2.68
N PRO A 108 -37.15 8.94 3.82
CA PRO A 108 -36.85 8.00 4.90
C PRO A 108 -37.00 6.57 4.35
N LEU A 109 -35.96 5.76 4.55
CA LEU A 109 -36.04 4.32 4.28
C LEU A 109 -37.29 3.77 4.96
N LYS A 110 -38.12 3.04 4.20
CA LYS A 110 -39.34 2.43 4.72
C LYS A 110 -38.95 1.50 5.86
N ARG A 111 -39.26 1.91 7.11
CA ARG A 111 -38.94 1.16 8.32
C ARG A 111 -39.52 -0.25 8.19
N ILE A 112 -38.66 -1.26 8.20
CA ILE A 112 -39.10 -2.64 8.43
C ILE A 112 -39.56 -2.69 9.89
N ALA A 113 -40.83 -3.01 10.13
CA ALA A 113 -41.40 -3.09 11.47
C ALA A 113 -40.65 -4.17 12.28
N GLY A 114 -40.04 -3.78 13.41
CA GLY A 114 -39.48 -4.73 14.39
C GLY A 114 -37.98 -4.60 14.72
N ARG A 115 -37.19 -3.79 14.01
CA ARG A 115 -35.75 -3.61 14.33
C ARG A 115 -35.52 -2.36 15.20
N PRO A 116 -34.97 -2.46 16.43
CA PRO A 116 -34.55 -1.29 17.19
C PRO A 116 -33.33 -0.67 16.50
N THR A 117 -33.48 0.56 16.01
CA THR A 117 -32.39 1.36 15.45
C THR A 117 -31.98 2.44 16.46
N PRO A 118 -30.69 2.81 16.54
CA PRO A 118 -30.27 3.95 17.34
C PRO A 118 -31.01 5.23 16.91
N LYS A 119 -31.39 6.08 17.87
CA LYS A 119 -32.04 7.39 17.61
C LYS A 119 -31.16 8.18 16.62
N PRO A 120 -31.67 8.60 15.45
CA PRO A 120 -30.90 9.44 14.56
C PRO A 120 -30.66 10.80 15.22
N ALA A 121 -29.40 11.23 15.29
CA ALA A 121 -29.04 12.57 15.70
C ALA A 121 -29.71 13.58 14.74
N ALA A 122 -30.42 14.57 15.30
CA ALA A 122 -31.13 15.58 14.54
C ALA A 122 -30.13 16.38 13.67
N GLY A 123 -30.22 16.26 12.35
CA GLY A 123 -29.49 17.10 11.39
C GLY A 123 -28.60 16.39 10.36
N SER A 124 -28.42 15.07 10.40
CA SER A 124 -27.63 14.37 9.38
C SER A 124 -28.40 14.27 8.06
N GLU A 125 -27.99 15.05 7.05
CA GLU A 125 -28.42 14.84 5.67
C GLU A 125 -28.00 13.43 5.23
N THR A 126 -28.98 12.52 5.14
CA THR A 126 -28.74 11.14 4.71
C THR A 126 -28.50 11.14 3.20
N ILE A 127 -27.23 11.27 2.83
CA ILE A 127 -26.78 11.14 1.44
C ILE A 127 -27.07 9.71 0.99
N THR A 128 -27.95 9.55 0.00
CA THR A 128 -28.19 8.23 -0.61
C THR A 128 -27.32 8.07 -1.85
N LEU A 129 -26.41 7.09 -1.81
CA LEU A 129 -25.54 6.74 -2.93
C LEU A 129 -26.27 5.74 -3.83
N LEU A 130 -26.64 6.18 -5.03
CA LEU A 130 -27.31 5.37 -6.04
C LEU A 130 -26.29 4.87 -7.08
N PRO A 131 -26.51 3.68 -7.67
CA PRO A 131 -25.67 3.20 -8.76
C PRO A 131 -25.84 4.08 -9.99
N LEU A 132 -24.75 4.28 -10.71
CA LEU A 132 -24.76 4.89 -12.03
C LEU A 132 -25.41 3.94 -13.07
N PRO A 133 -25.96 4.47 -14.18
CA PRO A 133 -26.57 3.65 -15.21
C PRO A 133 -25.53 2.68 -15.82
N PRO A 134 -25.95 1.51 -16.33
CA PRO A 134 -25.05 0.52 -16.93
C PRO A 134 -24.24 1.04 -18.13
N THR A 135 -24.67 2.13 -18.76
CA THR A 135 -24.01 2.77 -19.90
C THR A 135 -22.95 3.80 -19.49
N TYR A 136 -22.77 4.08 -18.19
CA TYR A 136 -21.79 5.04 -17.72
C TYR A 136 -20.36 4.52 -17.94
N ARG A 137 -19.53 5.33 -18.61
CA ARG A 137 -18.12 5.00 -18.91
C ARG A 137 -17.12 6.01 -18.35
N GLY A 138 -17.57 7.01 -17.60
CA GLY A 138 -16.71 8.06 -17.02
C GLY A 138 -16.01 7.65 -15.72
N TYR A 139 -15.71 6.36 -15.55
CA TYR A 139 -14.95 5.90 -14.38
C TYR A 139 -13.48 6.29 -14.54
N PRO A 140 -12.79 6.67 -13.45
CA PRO A 140 -11.39 7.08 -13.52
C PRO A 140 -10.49 5.93 -13.99
N SER A 141 -9.66 6.21 -14.99
CA SER A 141 -8.62 5.30 -15.48
C SER A 141 -7.31 5.48 -14.71
N LEU A 142 -6.38 4.54 -14.85
CA LEU A 142 -5.07 4.63 -14.22
C LEU A 142 -4.33 5.92 -14.64
N ALA A 143 -4.42 6.31 -15.91
CA ALA A 143 -3.82 7.54 -16.42
C ALA A 143 -4.46 8.81 -15.85
N GLU A 144 -5.78 8.83 -15.62
CA GLU A 144 -6.43 9.97 -14.97
C GLU A 144 -5.99 10.10 -13.50
N LEU A 145 -5.83 8.95 -12.81
CA LEU A 145 -5.37 8.91 -11.43
C LEU A 145 -3.91 9.36 -11.28
N THR A 146 -3.02 8.98 -12.20
CA THR A 146 -1.62 9.44 -12.20
C THR A 146 -1.53 10.95 -12.42
N LEU A 147 -2.26 11.47 -13.42
CA LEU A 147 -2.33 12.91 -13.68
C LEU A 147 -2.94 13.68 -12.50
N PHE A 148 -3.95 13.10 -11.83
CA PHE A 148 -4.53 13.70 -10.63
C PHE A 148 -3.50 13.84 -9.51
N ILE A 149 -2.72 12.78 -9.24
CA ILE A 149 -1.67 12.82 -8.21
C ILE A 149 -0.61 13.85 -8.58
N GLU A 150 -0.12 13.86 -9.82
CA GLU A 150 0.86 14.85 -10.30
C GLU A 150 0.36 16.30 -10.21
N SER A 151 -0.93 16.53 -10.49
CA SER A 151 -1.56 17.85 -10.39
C SER A 151 -1.78 18.32 -8.95
N SER A 152 -1.78 17.38 -7.99
CA SER A 152 -2.07 17.67 -6.59
C SER A 152 -0.76 17.93 -5.82
N PRO A 153 -0.65 19.02 -5.05
CA PRO A 153 0.56 19.33 -4.27
C PRO A 153 0.66 18.47 -2.99
N ILE A 154 0.25 17.21 -3.05
CA ILE A 154 0.12 16.30 -1.90
C ILE A 154 1.41 15.52 -1.68
N THR A 155 2.17 15.23 -2.74
CA THR A 155 3.33 14.34 -2.70
C THR A 155 4.63 15.13 -2.87
N SER A 156 5.60 14.88 -1.98
CA SER A 156 6.98 15.41 -2.09
C SER A 156 7.85 14.59 -3.04
N THR A 157 7.41 13.36 -3.35
CA THR A 157 8.15 12.35 -4.11
C THR A 157 7.50 12.12 -5.48
N THR A 158 8.31 11.89 -6.51
CA THR A 158 7.82 11.50 -7.84
C THR A 158 7.36 10.04 -7.80
N LEU A 159 6.09 9.79 -8.12
CA LEU A 159 5.49 8.46 -8.14
C LEU A 159 5.33 7.98 -9.58
N SER A 160 5.68 6.72 -9.84
CA SER A 160 5.47 6.11 -11.16
C SER A 160 4.04 5.58 -11.33
N ALA A 161 3.67 5.25 -12.56
CA ALA A 161 2.39 4.60 -12.85
C ALA A 161 2.27 3.23 -12.17
N ASP A 162 3.39 2.51 -12.06
CA ASP A 162 3.45 1.18 -11.44
C ASP A 162 3.21 1.28 -9.92
N ASP A 163 3.77 2.30 -9.27
CA ASP A 163 3.54 2.59 -7.84
C ASP A 163 2.06 2.81 -7.53
N ILE A 164 1.36 3.57 -8.39
CA ILE A 164 -0.06 3.85 -8.24
C ILE A 164 -0.88 2.58 -8.50
N SER A 165 -0.49 1.75 -9.47
CA SER A 165 -1.16 0.48 -9.73
C SER A 165 -1.11 -0.44 -8.50
N ALA A 166 0.03 -0.52 -7.81
CA ALA A 166 0.19 -1.32 -6.61
C ALA A 166 -0.73 -0.83 -5.47
N LEU A 167 -0.88 0.49 -5.29
CA LEU A 167 -1.83 1.03 -4.31
C LEU A 167 -3.29 0.73 -4.67
N LEU A 168 -3.64 0.77 -5.95
CA LEU A 168 -4.98 0.39 -6.40
C LEU A 168 -5.25 -1.10 -6.16
N ASP A 169 -4.26 -1.96 -6.36
CA ASP A 169 -4.37 -3.39 -6.04
C ASP A 169 -4.66 -3.61 -4.55
N VAL A 170 -3.97 -2.90 -3.64
CA VAL A 170 -4.29 -2.94 -2.20
C VAL A 170 -5.75 -2.59 -1.93
N LEU A 171 -6.27 -1.52 -2.54
CA LEU A 171 -7.68 -1.14 -2.42
C LEU A 171 -8.67 -2.19 -3.00
N ILE A 172 -8.25 -2.94 -4.02
CA ILE A 172 -9.01 -4.07 -4.58
C ILE A 172 -9.02 -5.24 -3.59
N TYR A 173 -7.87 -5.56 -2.99
CA TYR A 173 -7.75 -6.62 -1.97
C TYR A 173 -8.60 -6.30 -0.73
N ASP A 174 -8.63 -5.04 -0.31
CA ASP A 174 -9.50 -4.54 0.77
C ASP A 174 -11.00 -4.55 0.38
N ARG A 175 -11.33 -4.91 -0.86
CA ARG A 175 -12.68 -4.88 -1.45
C ARG A 175 -13.34 -3.51 -1.40
N ARG A 176 -12.55 -2.45 -1.35
CA ARG A 176 -13.03 -1.06 -1.33
C ARG A 176 -13.31 -0.56 -2.74
N ILE A 177 -12.55 -1.02 -3.73
CA ILE A 177 -12.73 -0.71 -5.15
C ILE A 177 -12.82 -1.98 -6.00
N GLU A 178 -13.42 -1.87 -7.17
CA GLU A 178 -13.55 -2.91 -8.19
C GLU A 178 -13.05 -2.38 -9.54
N GLN A 179 -12.40 -3.24 -10.31
CA GLN A 179 -12.02 -2.96 -11.68
C GLN A 179 -13.22 -3.14 -12.62
N VAL A 180 -13.39 -2.21 -13.57
CA VAL A 180 -14.48 -2.20 -14.55
C VAL A 180 -13.90 -1.97 -15.93
N VAL A 181 -14.46 -2.65 -16.93
CA VAL A 181 -14.14 -2.38 -18.33
C VAL A 181 -14.92 -1.15 -18.79
N ALA A 182 -14.28 0.02 -18.73
CA ALA A 182 -14.84 1.26 -19.26
C ALA A 182 -14.23 1.58 -20.63
N GLY A 183 -14.97 1.32 -21.71
CA GLY A 183 -14.58 1.85 -23.02
C GLY A 183 -13.36 1.19 -23.69
N PRO A 184 -12.81 1.86 -24.73
CA PRO A 184 -11.66 1.36 -25.49
C PRO A 184 -10.35 1.34 -24.70
N GLU A 185 -10.24 2.06 -23.58
CA GLU A 185 -9.05 2.07 -22.71
C GLU A 185 -9.02 0.92 -21.68
N GLY A 186 -9.99 0.01 -21.73
CA GLY A 186 -9.90 -1.35 -21.17
C GLY A 186 -10.04 -1.46 -19.65
N VAL A 187 -9.53 -0.50 -18.87
CA VAL A 187 -9.49 -0.59 -17.40
C VAL A 187 -9.83 0.75 -16.74
N ALA A 188 -10.87 0.73 -15.92
CA ALA A 188 -11.19 1.82 -15.00
C ALA A 188 -11.57 1.28 -13.62
N PHE A 189 -11.64 2.17 -12.64
CA PHE A 189 -11.88 1.80 -11.25
C PHE A 189 -13.19 2.42 -10.74
N LYS A 190 -14.01 1.62 -10.05
CA LYS A 190 -15.18 2.10 -9.31
C LYS A 190 -15.08 1.71 -7.84
N ALA A 191 -15.62 2.53 -6.96
CA ALA A 191 -15.78 2.18 -5.55
C ALA A 191 -16.92 1.16 -5.36
N VAL A 192 -16.74 0.25 -4.40
CA VAL A 192 -17.80 -0.65 -3.94
C VAL A 192 -18.70 0.11 -2.98
N ARG A 193 -20.01 -0.16 -2.97
CA ARG A 193 -20.92 0.53 -2.03
C ARG A 193 -20.53 0.20 -0.58
N ARG A 194 -20.44 1.23 0.27
CA ARG A 194 -20.35 1.12 1.75
C ARG A 194 -21.51 0.36 2.43
N ALA A 195 -22.53 -0.07 1.67
CA ALA A 195 -23.57 -0.97 2.19
C ALA A 195 -23.17 -2.46 2.07
N ILE A 196 -22.15 -2.75 1.26
CA ILE A 196 -21.58 -4.07 0.97
C ILE A 196 -20.24 -4.21 1.70
N VAL A 197 -19.40 -3.17 1.63
CA VAL A 197 -18.25 -2.99 2.51
C VAL A 197 -18.81 -2.55 3.85
N GLY A 198 -18.90 -3.45 4.84
CA GLY A 198 -19.31 -3.06 6.19
C GLY A 198 -18.53 -1.82 6.61
N ASP A 199 -19.18 -0.88 7.30
CA ASP A 199 -18.43 0.16 8.01
C ASP A 199 -17.41 -0.58 8.88
N GLU A 200 -16.13 -0.19 8.93
CA GLU A 200 -15.11 -0.90 9.74
C GLU A 200 -15.52 -0.98 11.23
N SER A 201 -16.47 -0.13 11.64
CA SER A 201 -17.06 -0.16 12.98
C SER A 201 -18.17 -1.22 13.18
N VAL A 202 -18.67 -1.82 12.10
CA VAL A 202 -19.68 -2.87 12.10
C VAL A 202 -19.34 -3.88 11.02
N GLU A 203 -18.38 -4.77 11.31
CA GLU A 203 -18.40 -6.10 10.73
C GLU A 203 -19.84 -6.59 10.85
N ARG A 204 -20.55 -6.72 9.72
CA ARG A 204 -21.79 -7.49 9.72
C ARG A 204 -21.36 -8.91 9.96
N GLY A 205 -21.21 -9.26 11.23
CA GLY A 205 -20.93 -10.61 11.65
C GLY A 205 -21.96 -11.52 10.99
N ASN A 206 -21.51 -12.62 10.43
CA ASN A 206 -22.43 -13.72 10.20
C ASN A 206 -22.80 -14.31 11.57
N GLY A 207 -23.90 -15.08 11.64
CA GLY A 207 -24.36 -15.65 12.92
C GLY A 207 -23.31 -16.53 13.63
N VAL A 208 -22.29 -17.01 12.91
CA VAL A 208 -21.16 -17.77 13.45
C VAL A 208 -20.16 -16.85 14.16
N THR A 209 -19.80 -15.71 13.55
CA THR A 209 -18.88 -14.73 14.16
C THR A 209 -19.47 -13.99 15.35
N GLU A 210 -20.81 -13.92 15.46
CA GLU A 210 -21.52 -13.38 16.62
C GLU A 210 -21.67 -14.42 17.74
N ALA A 211 -21.58 -15.72 17.42
CA ALA A 211 -21.67 -16.79 18.42
C ALA A 211 -20.33 -16.98 19.14
N PRO A 212 -20.33 -17.13 20.48
CA PRO A 212 -19.10 -17.32 21.26
C PRO A 212 -18.32 -18.59 20.85
N CYS A 213 -19.01 -19.59 20.31
CA CYS A 213 -18.38 -20.80 19.77
C CYS A 213 -17.63 -20.57 18.45
N GLY A 214 -18.06 -19.64 17.59
CA GLY A 214 -17.43 -19.41 16.28
C GLY A 214 -16.09 -18.68 16.33
N ARG A 215 -15.74 -18.10 17.49
CA ARG A 215 -14.41 -17.53 17.78
C ARG A 215 -13.60 -18.40 18.75
N CYS A 216 -14.12 -19.56 19.14
CA CYS A 216 -13.50 -20.41 20.14
C CYS A 216 -12.30 -21.16 19.52
N PRO A 217 -11.06 -20.95 19.99
CA PRO A 217 -9.88 -21.62 19.45
C PRO A 217 -9.83 -23.12 19.80
N VAL A 218 -10.65 -23.56 20.76
CA VAL A 218 -10.78 -24.95 21.20
C VAL A 218 -12.14 -25.55 20.85
N PHE A 219 -12.83 -24.97 19.85
CA PHE A 219 -14.13 -25.47 19.40
C PHE A 219 -14.09 -26.97 19.06
N GLU A 220 -12.98 -27.43 18.48
CA GLU A 220 -12.74 -28.84 18.12
C GLU A 220 -12.62 -29.79 19.33
N LEU A 221 -12.47 -29.27 20.56
CA LEU A 221 -12.45 -30.06 21.81
C LEU A 221 -13.79 -29.97 22.58
N CYS A 222 -14.75 -29.22 22.07
CA CYS A 222 -16.03 -28.96 22.73
C CYS A 222 -17.00 -30.12 22.46
N GLU A 223 -17.07 -31.05 23.40
CA GLU A 223 -17.98 -32.22 23.34
C GLU A 223 -18.88 -32.24 24.58
N GLU A 224 -20.07 -32.84 24.45
CA GLU A 224 -21.03 -32.93 25.56
C GLU A 224 -20.48 -33.89 26.63
N GLY A 225 -20.00 -33.35 27.75
CA GLY A 225 -19.28 -34.11 28.78
C GLY A 225 -17.77 -34.26 28.53
N GLY A 226 -17.19 -33.39 27.71
CA GLY A 226 -15.74 -33.30 27.49
C GLY A 226 -14.92 -33.07 28.79
N PRO A 227 -13.58 -33.16 28.72
CA PRO A 227 -12.71 -33.10 29.91
C PRO A 227 -12.93 -31.86 30.79
#